data_AF-A0A3D2FQE6-F1
#
_entry.id   AF-A0A3D2FQE6-F1
#
_cell.length_a   1.000
_cell.length_b   1.000
_cell.length_c   1.000
_cell.angle_alpha   90.00
_cell.angle_beta   90.00
_cell.angle_gamma   90.00
#
_symmetry.space_group_name_H-M   'P 1'
#
loop_
_entity.id
_entity.type
_entity.pdbx_description
1 polymer ?
#
loop_
_entity_poly.entity_id
_entity_poly.type
_entity_poly.pdbx_seq_one_letter_code
_entity_poly.pdbx_strand_id
1 'polypeptide(L)'
;IRKSHKTLRSLLDKGQQIYGVNTGFGQLSTVSITPDDRRKLQLNLVRSHACGVGKPLDLGVTRLTMILKLMTWAKGYSGIRLELAQLLVDMLNHDILPIIPRKGSVGASGDLAPLAHLARALIGEGDVHFQDRIMPAMLALKEANLTPVVLEAKEGLSLINGTQVSTSLAIRALAESKKLIKTADISGALSTEASLSTRIVFSPKIHQLKKHAGQSRSAANVFKMLKGSEIV
;
A
#
# COMPACT_ATOMS: atom_id res chain seq x y z
N ILE A 1 -4.09 17.91 -6.93
CA ILE A 1 -4.00 17.18 -8.22
C ILE A 1 -3.98 18.12 -9.44
N ARG A 2 -5.07 18.82 -9.77
CA ARG A 2 -5.18 19.68 -10.99
C ARG A 2 -4.01 20.66 -11.18
N LYS A 3 -3.63 21.40 -10.13
CA LYS A 3 -2.47 22.33 -10.17
C LYS A 3 -1.17 21.63 -10.61
N SER A 4 -0.87 20.47 -10.05
CA SER A 4 0.34 19.70 -10.35
C SER A 4 0.36 19.16 -11.79
N HIS A 5 -0.81 18.79 -12.31
CA HIS A 5 -0.95 18.35 -13.69
C HIS A 5 -0.75 19.52 -14.66
N LYS A 6 -1.37 20.68 -14.38
CA LYS A 6 -1.16 21.92 -15.15
C LYS A 6 0.32 22.33 -15.18
N THR A 7 1.03 22.22 -14.05
CA THR A 7 2.48 22.45 -13.99
C THR A 7 3.23 21.47 -14.90
N LEU A 8 2.96 20.17 -14.80
CA LEU A 8 3.60 19.16 -15.65
C LEU A 8 3.40 19.46 -17.15
N ARG A 9 2.17 19.81 -17.53
CA ARG A 9 1.84 20.18 -18.92
C ARG A 9 2.63 21.40 -19.37
N SER A 10 2.64 22.47 -18.59
CA SER A 10 3.43 23.68 -18.91
C SER A 10 4.93 23.39 -19.07
N LEU A 11 5.51 22.50 -18.26
CA LEU A 11 6.93 22.13 -18.42
C LEU A 11 7.17 21.34 -19.71
N LEU A 12 6.26 20.43 -20.06
CA LEU A 12 6.34 19.65 -21.30
C LEU A 12 6.14 20.52 -22.54
N ASP A 13 5.27 21.51 -22.49
CA ASP A 13 5.01 22.44 -23.59
C ASP A 13 6.22 23.37 -23.83
N LYS A 14 7.00 23.65 -22.78
CA LYS A 14 8.29 24.37 -22.86
C LYS A 14 9.45 23.49 -23.37
N GLY A 15 9.19 22.22 -23.71
CA GLY A 15 10.22 21.30 -24.19
C GLY A 15 11.18 20.78 -23.10
N GLN A 16 10.87 21.00 -21.81
CA GLN A 16 11.74 20.54 -20.74
C GLN A 16 11.80 19.01 -20.71
N GLN A 17 13.00 18.44 -20.60
CA GLN A 17 13.20 17.01 -20.39
C GLN A 17 12.87 16.64 -18.94
N ILE A 18 12.03 15.63 -18.77
CA ILE A 18 11.52 15.15 -17.49
C ILE A 18 11.61 13.62 -17.49
N TYR A 19 12.41 13.10 -16.56
CA TYR A 19 12.69 11.68 -16.39
C TYR A 19 11.41 10.83 -16.36
N GLY A 20 11.36 9.82 -17.23
CA GLY A 20 10.24 8.85 -17.29
C GLY A 20 8.90 9.43 -17.74
N VAL A 21 8.90 10.68 -18.24
CA VAL A 21 7.73 11.37 -18.79
C VAL A 21 7.89 11.57 -20.29
N ASN A 22 8.96 12.24 -20.71
CA ASN A 22 9.36 12.42 -22.11
C ASN A 22 10.81 11.99 -22.35
N THR A 23 11.40 11.27 -21.41
CA THR A 23 12.65 10.53 -21.59
C THR A 23 12.48 9.08 -21.17
N GLY A 24 13.46 8.23 -21.50
CA GLY A 24 13.50 6.84 -21.06
C GLY A 24 13.78 6.68 -19.56
N PHE A 25 14.06 5.44 -19.15
CA PHE A 25 14.37 5.07 -17.77
C PHE A 25 15.81 4.55 -17.65
N GLY A 26 16.42 4.68 -16.48
CA GLY A 26 17.78 4.18 -16.21
C GLY A 26 18.82 4.73 -17.21
N GLN A 27 19.52 3.85 -17.92
CA GLN A 27 20.52 4.23 -18.93
C GLN A 27 19.95 5.07 -20.07
N LEU A 28 18.64 4.98 -20.35
CA LEU A 28 17.96 5.75 -21.40
C LEU A 28 17.35 7.06 -20.87
N SER A 29 17.70 7.48 -19.65
CA SER A 29 17.17 8.68 -19.00
C SER A 29 17.42 9.98 -19.76
N THR A 30 18.43 10.01 -20.64
CA THR A 30 18.79 11.16 -21.49
C THR A 30 18.18 11.09 -22.89
N VAL A 31 17.59 9.96 -23.28
CA VAL A 31 16.98 9.76 -24.60
C VAL A 31 15.56 10.32 -24.60
N SER A 32 15.29 11.28 -25.50
CA SER A 32 13.97 11.90 -25.62
C SER A 32 12.95 10.99 -26.32
N ILE A 33 11.70 11.05 -25.87
CA ILE A 33 10.59 10.27 -26.39
C ILE A 33 9.59 11.21 -27.08
N THR A 34 9.24 10.86 -28.33
CA THR A 34 8.29 11.61 -29.16
C THR A 34 6.92 11.68 -28.48
N PRO A 35 6.13 12.74 -28.72
CA PRO A 35 4.78 12.84 -28.17
C PRO A 35 3.90 11.61 -28.43
N ASP A 36 4.00 11.02 -29.62
CA ASP A 36 3.24 9.84 -30.04
C ASP A 36 3.63 8.57 -29.26
N ASP A 37 4.93 8.41 -28.96
CA ASP A 37 5.43 7.26 -28.21
C ASP A 37 5.26 7.39 -26.69
N ARG A 38 4.95 8.59 -26.16
CA ARG A 38 4.79 8.79 -24.71
C ARG A 38 3.68 7.92 -24.12
N ARG A 39 2.54 7.76 -24.80
CA ARG A 39 1.46 6.89 -24.32
C ARG A 39 1.89 5.42 -24.32
N LYS A 40 2.56 5.00 -25.41
CA LYS A 40 3.09 3.64 -25.56
C LYS A 40 4.13 3.31 -24.50
N LEU A 41 5.00 4.27 -24.14
CA LEU A 41 5.97 4.14 -23.05
C LEU A 41 5.28 3.84 -21.72
N GLN A 42 4.22 4.57 -21.35
CA GLN A 42 3.53 4.38 -20.07
C GLN A 42 2.79 3.04 -20.02
N LEU A 43 2.16 2.63 -21.12
CA LEU A 43 1.53 1.32 -21.24
C LEU A 43 2.55 0.17 -21.13
N ASN A 44 3.67 0.28 -21.85
CA ASN A 44 4.74 -0.73 -21.82
C ASN A 44 5.39 -0.80 -20.44
N LEU A 45 5.54 0.34 -19.76
CA LEU A 45 6.07 0.40 -18.41
C LEU A 45 5.19 -0.43 -17.45
N VAL A 46 3.87 -0.23 -17.48
CA VAL A 46 2.93 -1.01 -16.66
C VAL A 46 3.01 -2.50 -17.00
N ARG A 47 2.95 -2.87 -18.29
CA ARG A 47 2.96 -4.28 -18.71
C ARG A 47 4.26 -5.00 -18.35
N SER A 48 5.41 -4.40 -18.64
CA SER A 48 6.74 -4.98 -18.38
C SER A 48 7.04 -5.15 -16.89
N HIS A 49 6.49 -4.29 -16.05
CA HIS A 49 6.73 -4.34 -14.61
C HIS A 49 5.73 -5.22 -13.86
N ALA A 50 4.64 -5.67 -14.49
CA ALA A 50 3.67 -6.58 -13.89
C ALA A 50 4.20 -8.03 -13.78
N CYS A 51 5.38 -8.20 -13.19
CA CYS A 51 6.13 -9.44 -13.04
C CYS A 51 6.04 -10.04 -11.63
N GLY A 52 5.13 -9.55 -10.78
CA GLY A 52 4.86 -10.14 -9.47
C GLY A 52 4.35 -11.57 -9.58
N VAL A 53 4.67 -12.42 -8.59
CA VAL A 53 4.36 -13.86 -8.57
C VAL A 53 3.81 -14.34 -7.22
N GLY A 54 3.28 -15.56 -7.22
CA GLY A 54 2.79 -16.24 -6.03
C GLY A 54 1.33 -15.89 -5.69
N LYS A 55 0.89 -16.32 -4.50
CA LYS A 55 -0.48 -16.08 -4.03
C LYS A 55 -0.82 -14.57 -4.02
N PRO A 56 -2.07 -14.20 -4.28
CA PRO A 56 -2.51 -12.81 -4.14
C PRO A 56 -2.30 -12.26 -2.74
N LEU A 57 -2.16 -10.93 -2.64
CA LEU A 57 -2.32 -10.19 -1.39
C LEU A 57 -3.75 -10.33 -0.88
N ASP A 58 -3.92 -10.29 0.44
CA ASP A 58 -5.24 -10.21 1.06
C ASP A 58 -5.98 -8.96 0.60
N LEU A 59 -7.28 -9.07 0.35
CA LEU A 59 -8.11 -7.99 -0.21
C LEU A 59 -8.03 -6.70 0.63
N GLY A 60 -7.93 -6.82 1.96
CA GLY A 60 -7.72 -5.67 2.85
C GLY A 60 -6.40 -4.94 2.62
N VAL A 61 -5.32 -5.65 2.27
CA VAL A 61 -4.02 -5.05 1.92
C VAL A 61 -4.08 -4.40 0.55
N THR A 62 -4.74 -5.04 -0.42
CA THR A 62 -5.00 -4.44 -1.74
C THR A 62 -5.75 -3.12 -1.60
N ARG A 63 -6.85 -3.11 -0.84
CA ARG A 63 -7.63 -1.91 -0.55
C ARG A 63 -6.79 -0.80 0.10
N LEU A 64 -6.01 -1.14 1.12
CA LEU A 64 -5.13 -0.17 1.77
C LEU A 64 -4.07 0.38 0.82
N THR A 65 -3.53 -0.45 -0.08
CA THR A 65 -2.58 -0.03 -1.12
C THR A 65 -3.19 1.02 -2.03
N MET A 66 -4.42 0.82 -2.50
CA MET A 66 -5.16 1.77 -3.32
C MET A 66 -5.40 3.10 -2.57
N ILE A 67 -5.81 3.04 -1.31
CA ILE A 67 -6.01 4.24 -0.46
C ILE A 67 -4.70 5.01 -0.29
N LEU A 68 -3.59 4.35 0.02
CA LEU A 68 -2.28 5.00 0.16
C LEU A 68 -1.79 5.62 -1.16
N LYS A 69 -2.15 5.03 -2.30
CA LYS A 69 -1.85 5.61 -3.62
C LYS A 69 -2.65 6.91 -3.82
N LEU A 70 -3.95 6.90 -3.51
CA LEU A 70 -4.78 8.11 -3.51
C LEU A 70 -4.23 9.20 -2.58
N MET A 71 -3.83 8.85 -1.36
CA MET A 71 -3.23 9.80 -0.42
C MET A 71 -1.95 10.42 -0.98
N THR A 72 -1.15 9.63 -1.72
CA THR A 72 0.06 10.14 -2.39
C THR A 72 -0.29 11.16 -3.47
N TRP A 73 -1.30 10.86 -4.30
CA TRP A 73 -1.75 11.78 -5.35
C TRP A 73 -2.43 13.04 -4.80
N ALA A 74 -3.18 12.91 -3.70
CA ALA A 74 -3.89 14.01 -3.05
C ALA A 74 -2.93 15.14 -2.63
N LYS A 75 -1.69 14.80 -2.23
CA LYS A 75 -0.63 15.78 -1.92
C LYS A 75 -0.27 16.69 -3.11
N GLY A 76 -0.56 16.29 -4.34
CA GLY A 76 -0.42 17.16 -5.51
C GLY A 76 1.00 17.32 -6.03
N TYR A 77 1.84 16.28 -5.97
CA TYR A 77 3.19 16.28 -6.54
C TYR A 77 3.39 15.28 -7.68
N SER A 78 2.34 14.50 -8.01
CA SER A 78 2.45 13.39 -8.96
C SER A 78 2.16 13.78 -10.41
N GLY A 79 1.50 14.90 -10.67
CA GLY A 79 1.27 15.39 -12.05
C GLY A 79 0.30 14.54 -12.88
N ILE A 80 -0.46 13.63 -12.26
CA ILE A 80 -1.49 12.83 -12.91
C ILE A 80 -2.76 13.64 -13.20
N ARG A 81 -3.58 13.18 -14.15
CA ARG A 81 -4.92 13.72 -14.37
C ARG A 81 -5.86 13.40 -13.20
N LEU A 82 -6.92 14.19 -13.04
CA LEU A 82 -7.88 13.98 -11.95
C LEU A 82 -8.68 12.71 -12.17
N GLU A 83 -9.00 12.43 -13.42
CA GLU A 83 -9.75 11.28 -13.92
C GLU A 83 -9.09 9.96 -13.50
N LEU A 84 -7.75 9.90 -13.50
CA LEU A 84 -7.02 8.72 -13.00
C LEU A 84 -7.24 8.49 -11.50
N ALA A 85 -7.19 9.57 -10.70
CA ALA A 85 -7.47 9.47 -9.27
C ALA A 85 -8.94 9.13 -9.01
N GLN A 86 -9.85 9.70 -9.81
CA GLN A 86 -11.28 9.45 -9.70
C GLN A 86 -11.60 7.97 -10.00
N LEU A 87 -11.05 7.39 -11.06
CA LEU A 87 -11.24 5.97 -11.35
C LEU A 87 -10.78 5.07 -10.19
N LEU A 88 -9.66 5.40 -9.52
CA LEU A 88 -9.20 4.63 -8.37
C LEU A 88 -10.13 4.79 -7.14
N VAL A 89 -10.74 5.97 -6.95
CA VAL A 89 -11.80 6.19 -5.96
C VAL A 89 -13.04 5.38 -6.31
N ASP A 90 -13.46 5.38 -7.56
CA ASP A 90 -14.67 4.68 -8.01
C ASP A 90 -14.50 3.17 -7.90
N MET A 91 -13.32 2.62 -8.25
CA MET A 91 -12.99 1.21 -8.00
C MET A 91 -13.05 0.86 -6.50
N LEU A 92 -12.54 1.73 -5.62
CA LEU A 92 -12.63 1.53 -4.17
C LEU A 92 -14.07 1.56 -3.66
N ASN A 93 -14.91 2.45 -4.19
CA ASN A 93 -16.32 2.56 -3.80
C ASN A 93 -17.16 1.35 -4.26
N HIS A 94 -16.76 0.69 -5.36
CA HIS A 94 -17.41 -0.51 -5.89
C HIS A 94 -16.75 -1.82 -5.43
N ASP A 95 -15.75 -1.76 -4.55
CA ASP A 95 -14.98 -2.94 -4.12
C ASP A 95 -14.36 -3.75 -5.27
N ILE A 96 -13.95 -3.05 -6.33
CA ILE A 96 -13.16 -3.62 -7.44
C ILE A 96 -11.69 -3.61 -7.02
N LEU A 97 -11.21 -4.76 -6.54
CA LEU A 97 -9.89 -4.90 -5.93
C LEU A 97 -8.95 -5.69 -6.86
N PRO A 98 -7.86 -5.09 -7.37
CA PRO A 98 -6.92 -5.81 -8.23
C PRO A 98 -6.31 -7.06 -7.58
N ILE A 99 -6.17 -8.14 -8.35
CA ILE A 99 -5.43 -9.32 -7.92
C ILE A 99 -3.93 -9.02 -8.03
N ILE A 100 -3.31 -8.76 -6.89
CA ILE A 100 -1.89 -8.37 -6.80
C ILE A 100 -1.10 -9.54 -6.20
N PRO A 101 -0.17 -10.16 -6.94
CA PRO A 101 0.70 -11.20 -6.40
C PRO A 101 1.60 -10.68 -5.27
N ARG A 102 1.80 -11.48 -4.22
CA ARG A 102 2.47 -11.05 -2.99
C ARG A 102 4.01 -10.98 -3.05
N LYS A 103 4.65 -11.52 -4.09
CA LYS A 103 6.13 -11.52 -4.25
C LYS A 103 6.54 -10.77 -5.52
N GLY A 104 7.71 -10.12 -5.48
CA GLY A 104 8.32 -9.46 -6.64
C GLY A 104 8.88 -8.07 -6.36
N SER A 105 8.34 -7.36 -5.35
CA SER A 105 8.94 -6.11 -4.87
C SER A 105 10.23 -6.38 -4.09
N VAL A 106 11.24 -5.55 -4.32
CA VAL A 106 12.48 -5.51 -3.52
C VAL A 106 12.55 -4.27 -2.62
N GLY A 107 11.54 -3.39 -2.66
CA GLY A 107 11.45 -2.20 -1.80
C GLY A 107 12.52 -1.11 -2.03
N ALA A 108 13.44 -1.27 -3.00
CA ALA A 108 14.56 -0.35 -3.21
C ALA A 108 14.18 0.95 -3.95
N SER A 109 13.42 0.84 -5.04
CA SER A 109 12.96 1.97 -5.87
C SER A 109 11.43 2.11 -5.90
N GLY A 110 10.76 1.51 -4.90
CA GLY A 110 9.33 1.37 -4.82
C GLY A 110 8.83 -0.05 -5.09
N ASP A 111 7.53 -0.24 -4.88
CA ASP A 111 6.81 -1.50 -5.04
C ASP A 111 6.37 -1.71 -6.49
N LEU A 112 7.32 -1.56 -7.42
CA LEU A 112 7.05 -1.50 -8.86
C LEU A 112 6.22 -2.69 -9.36
N ALA A 113 6.64 -3.92 -9.02
CA ALA A 113 5.99 -5.13 -9.50
C ALA A 113 4.53 -5.29 -9.05
N PRO A 114 4.21 -5.23 -7.75
CA PRO A 114 2.83 -5.33 -7.30
C PRO A 114 1.99 -4.10 -7.68
N LEU A 115 2.55 -2.89 -7.72
CA LEU A 115 1.82 -1.69 -8.17
C LEU A 115 1.55 -1.69 -9.68
N ALA A 116 2.37 -2.39 -10.48
CA ALA A 116 2.08 -2.62 -11.89
C ALA A 116 0.85 -3.51 -12.08
N HIS A 117 0.63 -4.52 -11.23
CA HIS A 117 -0.62 -5.31 -11.26
C HIS A 117 -1.86 -4.46 -10.89
N LEU A 118 -1.73 -3.55 -9.91
CA LEU A 118 -2.76 -2.53 -9.63
C LEU A 118 -3.02 -1.64 -10.86
N ALA A 119 -1.95 -1.18 -11.52
CA ALA A 119 -2.02 -0.33 -12.70
C ALA A 119 -2.70 -1.03 -13.88
N ARG A 120 -2.46 -2.33 -14.06
CA ARG A 120 -3.12 -3.14 -15.10
C ARG A 120 -4.63 -3.12 -14.95
N ALA A 121 -5.16 -3.26 -13.74
CA ALA A 121 -6.60 -3.22 -13.52
C ALA A 121 -7.23 -1.88 -13.94
N LEU A 122 -6.56 -0.75 -13.68
CA LEU A 122 -7.03 0.59 -14.07
C LEU A 122 -7.10 0.77 -15.60
N ILE A 123 -6.20 0.12 -16.35
CA ILE A 123 -6.21 0.12 -17.82
C ILE A 123 -7.08 -1.01 -18.40
N GLY A 124 -7.85 -1.71 -17.55
CA GLY A 124 -8.76 -2.78 -17.95
C GLY A 124 -8.09 -4.13 -18.23
N GLU A 125 -6.85 -4.31 -17.79
CA GLU A 125 -6.09 -5.54 -17.92
C GLU A 125 -5.94 -6.31 -16.61
N GLY A 126 -5.70 -7.61 -16.71
CA GLY A 126 -5.53 -8.48 -15.55
C GLY A 126 -6.86 -8.78 -14.86
N ASP A 127 -6.77 -9.36 -13.66
CA ASP A 127 -7.93 -9.80 -12.89
C ASP A 127 -8.15 -8.94 -11.66
N VAL A 128 -9.41 -8.84 -11.25
CA VAL A 128 -9.87 -8.16 -10.04
C VAL A 128 -10.79 -9.09 -9.26
N HIS A 129 -10.85 -8.91 -7.95
CA HIS A 129 -11.94 -9.39 -7.14
C HIS A 129 -13.08 -8.37 -7.19
N PHE A 130 -14.28 -8.80 -7.56
CA PHE A 130 -15.49 -7.99 -7.62
C PHE A 130 -16.71 -8.89 -7.38
N GLN A 131 -17.62 -8.49 -6.49
CA GLN A 131 -18.83 -9.27 -6.15
C GLN A 131 -18.54 -10.74 -5.81
N ASP A 132 -17.61 -10.98 -4.87
CA ASP A 132 -17.20 -12.31 -4.36
C ASP A 132 -16.63 -13.30 -5.40
N ARG A 133 -16.19 -12.79 -6.55
CA ARG A 133 -15.53 -13.59 -7.61
C ARG A 133 -14.31 -12.89 -8.18
N ILE A 134 -13.40 -13.69 -8.74
CA ILE A 134 -12.28 -13.19 -9.54
C ILE A 134 -12.72 -13.14 -10.99
N MET A 135 -12.53 -12.00 -11.64
CA MET A 135 -12.87 -11.81 -13.04
C MET A 135 -11.98 -10.79 -13.74
N PRO A 136 -11.95 -10.75 -15.08
CA PRO A 136 -11.18 -9.76 -15.81
C PRO A 136 -11.57 -8.33 -15.46
N ALA A 137 -10.57 -7.46 -15.26
CA ALA A 137 -10.76 -6.06 -14.88
C ALA A 137 -11.67 -5.31 -15.86
N MET A 138 -11.52 -5.54 -17.16
CA MET A 138 -12.40 -4.96 -18.20
C MET A 138 -13.88 -5.25 -17.94
N LEU A 139 -14.21 -6.48 -17.57
CA LEU A 139 -15.60 -6.88 -17.33
C LEU A 139 -16.14 -6.27 -16.03
N ALA A 140 -15.35 -6.31 -14.96
CA ALA A 140 -15.75 -5.70 -13.68
C ALA A 140 -15.96 -4.19 -13.80
N LEU A 141 -15.06 -3.48 -14.50
CA LEU A 141 -15.22 -2.04 -14.76
C LEU A 141 -16.49 -1.77 -15.57
N LYS A 142 -16.74 -2.55 -16.62
CA LYS A 142 -17.97 -2.43 -17.42
C LYS A 142 -19.24 -2.70 -16.59
N GLU A 143 -19.25 -3.74 -15.77
CA GLU A 143 -20.37 -4.07 -14.87
C GLU A 143 -20.65 -2.94 -13.86
N ALA A 144 -19.62 -2.21 -13.44
CA ALA A 144 -19.74 -1.04 -12.57
C ALA A 144 -19.94 0.29 -13.31
N ASN A 145 -20.17 0.27 -14.63
CA ASN A 145 -20.27 1.48 -15.48
C ASN A 145 -19.03 2.40 -15.42
N LEU A 146 -17.86 1.81 -15.19
CA LEU A 146 -16.57 2.50 -15.19
C LEU A 146 -15.82 2.27 -16.50
N THR A 147 -15.09 3.27 -16.94
CA THR A 147 -14.26 3.19 -18.15
C THR A 147 -12.79 3.05 -17.78
N PRO A 148 -12.05 2.06 -18.33
CA PRO A 148 -10.62 1.97 -18.15
C PRO A 148 -9.89 3.23 -18.60
N VAL A 149 -8.82 3.59 -17.89
CA VAL A 149 -8.03 4.78 -18.23
C VAL A 149 -7.08 4.49 -19.41
N VAL A 150 -6.99 5.43 -20.35
CA VAL A 150 -5.90 5.47 -21.33
C VAL A 150 -4.79 6.33 -20.76
N LEU A 151 -3.64 5.73 -20.43
CA LEU A 151 -2.54 6.43 -19.76
C LEU A 151 -1.93 7.55 -20.61
N GLU A 152 -1.68 8.68 -19.96
CA GLU A 152 -0.89 9.79 -20.51
C GLU A 152 0.49 9.90 -19.87
N ALA A 153 1.28 10.85 -20.36
CA ALA A 153 2.64 11.10 -19.90
C ALA A 153 2.71 11.16 -18.36
N LYS A 154 3.69 10.44 -17.76
CA LYS A 154 3.91 10.25 -16.32
C LYS A 154 2.93 9.32 -15.59
N GLU A 155 1.76 9.00 -16.15
CA GLU A 155 0.73 8.29 -15.39
C GLU A 155 1.09 6.83 -15.08
N GLY A 156 1.67 6.11 -16.05
CA GLY A 156 2.19 4.76 -15.82
C GLY A 156 3.27 4.74 -14.74
N LEU A 157 4.23 5.67 -14.82
CA LEU A 157 5.27 5.82 -13.81
C LEU A 157 4.68 6.17 -12.44
N SER A 158 3.72 7.09 -12.39
CA SER A 158 3.10 7.50 -11.13
C SER A 158 2.28 6.39 -10.48
N LEU A 159 1.71 5.49 -11.28
CA LEU A 159 0.98 4.33 -10.78
C LEU A 159 1.93 3.34 -10.10
N ILE A 160 3.02 2.98 -10.78
CA ILE A 160 3.89 1.90 -10.31
C ILE A 160 4.95 2.35 -9.29
N ASN A 161 5.32 3.63 -9.29
CA ASN A 161 6.34 4.16 -8.38
C ASN A 161 5.74 4.57 -7.03
N GLY A 162 6.32 4.06 -5.94
CA GLY A 162 5.93 4.36 -4.56
C GLY A 162 6.01 3.14 -3.64
N THR A 163 5.81 3.34 -2.34
CA THR A 163 5.98 2.31 -1.29
C THR A 163 4.66 1.82 -0.70
N GLN A 164 3.56 1.92 -1.45
CA GLN A 164 2.22 1.71 -0.90
C GLN A 164 1.96 0.26 -0.48
N VAL A 165 2.51 -0.73 -1.17
CA VAL A 165 2.31 -2.14 -0.83
C VAL A 165 3.08 -2.49 0.43
N SER A 166 4.37 -2.14 0.48
CA SER A 166 5.23 -2.29 1.65
C SER A 166 4.64 -1.57 2.87
N THR A 167 4.14 -0.35 2.69
CA THR A 167 3.49 0.43 3.75
C THR A 167 2.18 -0.23 4.21
N SER A 168 1.38 -0.77 3.29
CA SER A 168 0.13 -1.47 3.63
C SER A 168 0.40 -2.72 4.46
N LEU A 169 1.41 -3.50 4.09
CA LEU A 169 1.86 -4.67 4.85
C LEU A 169 2.35 -4.28 6.25
N ALA A 170 3.13 -3.21 6.36
CA ALA A 170 3.62 -2.71 7.65
C ALA A 170 2.47 -2.22 8.56
N ILE A 171 1.47 -1.53 8.00
CA ILE A 171 0.28 -1.11 8.74
C ILE A 171 -0.50 -2.33 9.25
N ARG A 172 -0.70 -3.35 8.41
CA ARG A 172 -1.37 -4.59 8.83
C ARG A 172 -0.58 -5.29 9.94
N ALA A 173 0.72 -5.46 9.75
CA ALA A 173 1.60 -6.08 10.75
C ALA A 173 1.54 -5.32 12.08
N LEU A 174 1.60 -3.99 12.06
CA LEU A 174 1.47 -3.16 13.27
C LEU A 174 0.12 -3.36 13.97
N ALA A 175 -0.98 -3.43 13.21
CA ALA A 175 -2.31 -3.67 13.77
C ALA A 175 -2.43 -5.06 14.41
N GLU A 176 -1.89 -6.10 13.76
CA GLU A 176 -1.84 -7.47 14.26
C GLU A 176 -0.93 -7.58 15.50
N SER A 177 0.26 -6.98 15.47
CA SER A 177 1.18 -6.96 16.62
C SER A 177 0.57 -6.32 17.86
N LYS A 178 -0.28 -5.30 17.71
CA LYS A 178 -1.03 -4.71 18.84
C LYS A 178 -2.01 -5.69 19.49
N LYS A 179 -2.58 -6.62 18.72
CA LYS A 179 -3.43 -7.70 19.25
C LYS A 179 -2.57 -8.78 19.91
N LEU A 180 -1.47 -9.16 19.27
CA LEU A 180 -0.53 -10.17 19.79
C LEU A 180 0.06 -9.75 21.14
N ILE A 181 0.52 -8.50 21.29
CA ILE A 181 1.13 -8.06 22.54
C ILE A 181 0.14 -8.05 23.71
N LYS A 182 -1.13 -7.70 23.45
CA LYS A 182 -2.20 -7.79 24.46
C LYS A 182 -2.47 -9.25 24.84
N THR A 183 -2.49 -10.13 23.86
CA THR A 183 -2.70 -11.57 24.08
C THR A 183 -1.53 -12.15 24.88
N ALA A 184 -0.30 -11.73 24.58
CA ALA A 184 0.89 -12.15 25.31
C ALA A 184 0.87 -11.70 26.79
N ASP A 185 0.42 -10.47 27.09
CA ASP A 185 0.24 -10.02 28.47
C ASP A 185 -0.79 -10.91 29.21
N ILE A 186 -1.91 -11.26 28.56
CA ILE A 186 -2.94 -12.14 29.15
C ILE A 186 -2.39 -13.54 29.39
N SER A 187 -1.76 -14.14 28.39
CA SER A 187 -1.11 -15.46 28.52
C SER A 187 -0.05 -15.45 29.60
N GLY A 188 0.74 -14.37 29.71
CA GLY A 188 1.74 -14.19 30.76
C GLY A 188 1.14 -14.14 32.17
N ALA A 189 -0.01 -13.48 32.34
CA ALA A 189 -0.74 -13.48 33.60
C ALA A 189 -1.20 -14.89 33.99
N LEU A 190 -1.87 -15.61 33.08
CA LEU A 190 -2.31 -16.99 33.32
C LEU A 190 -1.14 -17.92 33.66
N SER A 191 -0.03 -17.82 32.93
CA SER A 191 1.17 -18.60 33.22
C SER A 191 1.75 -18.28 34.61
N THR A 192 1.68 -17.01 35.04
CA THR A 192 2.15 -16.60 36.37
C THR A 192 1.33 -17.27 37.47
N GLU A 193 0.00 -17.32 37.32
CA GLU A 193 -0.86 -18.05 38.26
C GLU A 193 -0.55 -19.55 38.26
N ALA A 194 -0.48 -20.16 37.07
CA ALA A 194 -0.23 -21.59 36.92
C ALA A 194 1.13 -22.02 37.51
N SER A 195 2.13 -21.14 37.48
CA SER A 195 3.46 -21.40 38.03
C SER A 195 3.65 -20.90 39.48
N LEU A 196 2.57 -20.49 40.16
CA LEU A 196 2.61 -19.98 41.55
C LEU A 196 3.64 -18.85 41.76
N SER A 197 3.88 -18.04 40.71
CA SER A 197 4.93 -17.05 40.70
C SER A 197 4.45 -15.71 41.26
N THR A 198 5.26 -15.07 42.09
CA THR A 198 4.82 -13.85 42.80
C THR A 198 4.43 -12.72 41.86
N ARG A 199 3.26 -12.12 42.09
CA ARG A 199 2.79 -10.93 41.37
C ARG A 199 3.65 -9.68 41.62
N ILE A 200 4.43 -9.64 42.71
CA ILE A 200 5.19 -8.45 43.15
C ILE A 200 6.18 -7.98 42.08
N VAL A 201 6.74 -8.88 41.28
CA VAL A 201 7.71 -8.53 40.22
C VAL A 201 7.14 -7.59 39.16
N PHE A 202 5.81 -7.56 39.00
CA PHE A 202 5.10 -6.68 38.06
C PHE A 202 4.69 -5.33 38.68
N SER A 203 5.04 -5.09 39.95
CA SER A 203 4.65 -3.87 40.67
C SER A 203 5.10 -2.61 39.92
N PRO A 204 4.21 -1.62 39.72
CA PRO A 204 4.56 -0.35 39.06
C PRO A 204 5.77 0.34 39.69
N LYS A 205 5.98 0.21 41.01
CA LYS A 205 7.13 0.80 41.71
C LYS A 205 8.47 0.30 41.15
N ILE A 206 8.56 -0.98 40.78
CA ILE A 206 9.77 -1.58 40.20
C ILE A 206 10.02 -1.01 38.81
N HIS A 207 8.97 -0.93 37.98
CA HIS A 207 9.11 -0.55 36.58
C HIS A 207 9.28 0.95 36.37
N GLN A 208 8.78 1.80 37.29
CA GLN A 208 9.00 3.26 37.28
C GLN A 208 10.47 3.65 37.44
N LEU A 209 11.31 2.77 38.01
CA LEU A 209 12.75 2.99 38.11
C LEU A 209 13.46 2.88 36.75
N LYS A 210 12.80 2.34 35.71
CA LYS A 210 13.37 2.15 34.37
C LYS A 210 12.68 3.07 33.35
N LYS A 211 13.44 3.51 32.35
CA LYS A 211 12.96 4.46 31.31
C LYS A 211 12.16 3.78 30.16
N HIS A 212 11.84 2.50 30.26
CA HIS A 212 11.24 1.74 29.16
C HIS A 212 9.71 1.72 29.23
N ALA A 213 9.06 2.51 28.37
CA ALA A 213 7.60 2.61 28.31
C ALA A 213 6.90 1.30 27.90
N GLY A 214 7.52 0.47 27.05
CA GLY A 214 7.00 -0.85 26.69
C GLY A 214 6.93 -1.79 27.90
N GLN A 215 8.04 -1.90 28.63
CA GLN A 215 8.14 -2.70 29.84
C GLN A 215 7.10 -2.27 30.88
N SER A 216 7.01 -0.96 31.14
CA SER A 216 6.08 -0.42 32.16
C SER A 216 4.62 -0.70 31.83
N ARG A 217 4.24 -0.63 30.54
CA ARG A 217 2.87 -0.94 30.09
C ARG A 217 2.53 -2.42 30.25
N SER A 218 3.41 -3.31 29.79
CA SER A 218 3.18 -4.76 29.89
C SER A 218 3.08 -5.21 31.35
N ALA A 219 4.00 -4.76 32.21
CA ALA A 219 3.95 -5.08 33.63
C ALA A 219 2.69 -4.55 34.32
N ALA A 220 2.27 -3.32 34.02
CA ALA A 220 1.04 -2.76 34.58
C ALA A 220 -0.21 -3.55 34.16
N ASN A 221 -0.26 -4.06 32.92
CA ASN A 221 -1.37 -4.90 32.46
C ASN A 221 -1.41 -6.22 33.24
N VAL A 222 -0.31 -6.96 33.31
CA VAL A 222 -0.21 -8.23 34.04
C VAL A 222 -0.51 -8.03 35.53
N PHE A 223 0.10 -7.00 36.14
CA PHE A 223 -0.16 -6.67 37.55
C PHE A 223 -1.63 -6.39 37.81
N LYS A 224 -2.33 -5.73 36.89
CA LYS A 224 -3.77 -5.48 37.02
C LYS A 224 -4.60 -6.75 36.87
N MET A 225 -4.26 -7.63 35.92
CA MET A 225 -5.00 -8.88 35.68
C MET A 225 -4.92 -9.83 36.87
N LEU A 226 -3.77 -9.93 37.52
CA LEU A 226 -3.56 -10.77 38.71
C LEU A 226 -4.15 -10.17 40.00
N LYS A 227 -4.89 -9.06 39.92
CA LYS A 227 -5.43 -8.42 41.11
C LYS A 227 -6.52 -9.27 41.74
N GLY A 228 -6.28 -9.70 42.98
CA GLY A 228 -7.25 -10.49 43.75
C GLY A 228 -7.19 -11.98 43.44
N SER A 229 -6.15 -12.46 42.76
CA SER A 229 -5.86 -13.88 42.69
C SER A 229 -5.62 -14.42 44.10
N GLU A 230 -6.20 -15.58 44.41
CA GLU A 230 -5.91 -16.33 45.64
C GLU A 230 -4.64 -17.19 45.51
N ILE A 231 -4.04 -17.22 44.31
CA ILE A 231 -2.88 -18.05 43.97
C ILE A 231 -1.56 -17.25 44.07
N VAL A 232 -1.51 -16.01 43.56
CA VAL A 232 -0.26 -15.20 43.39
C VAL A 232 -0.35 -13.71 43.74
#